data_AF-A0A1H9GY09-F1
#
_entry.id   AF-A0A1H9GY09-F1
#
_cell.length_a   1.000
_cell.length_b   1.000
_cell.length_c   1.000
_cell.angle_alpha   90.00
_cell.angle_beta   90.00
_cell.angle_gamma   90.00
#
_symmetry.space_group_name_H-M   'P 1'
#
loop_
_entity.id
_entity.type
_entity.pdbx_description
1 polymer ?
#
loop_
_entity_poly.entity_id
_entity_poly.type
_entity_poly.pdbx_seq_one_letter_code
_entity_poly.pdbx_strand_id
1 'polypeptide(L)'
;MLNRFKKYIAAFLILVLITGCGNTAPQTDQGDGTYGDKQAEVTFLEPESDDYADYYVPKYGFKDGLTTGEFTLETVNSYSKEYVTSLKAGDELEDGTKIESVELADDESYAWINKTSGDSIKLFKVQKDGDYYLFDDTGVASTTSAGIKTFPIADDVKIIDDVCPYDKEGIRLEEGKYRSFDSVKSFIAKLDDDDVWFRPDLFIRVENGEVTLIIINPWQVSVWRD
;
A
#
# COMPACT_ATOMS: atom_id res chain seq x y z
N MET A 1 41.73 20.51 -9.21
CA MET A 1 42.42 19.20 -9.08
C MET A 1 41.37 18.21 -8.62
N LEU A 2 40.76 17.45 -9.53
CA LEU A 2 41.17 16.13 -10.04
C LEU A 2 41.24 15.01 -8.99
N ASN A 3 40.57 13.91 -9.37
CA ASN A 3 40.59 12.52 -8.88
C ASN A 3 39.76 12.21 -7.64
N ARG A 4 38.67 11.41 -7.69
CA ARG A 4 38.31 10.14 -8.38
C ARG A 4 38.18 9.08 -7.28
N PHE A 5 36.97 8.55 -7.07
CA PHE A 5 36.79 7.11 -6.90
C PHE A 5 35.49 6.68 -7.58
N LYS A 6 35.64 5.74 -8.52
CA LYS A 6 34.59 5.02 -9.24
C LYS A 6 34.18 3.78 -8.44
N LYS A 7 32.97 3.28 -8.71
CA LYS A 7 32.47 1.88 -8.76
C LYS A 7 31.07 1.83 -8.10
N TYR A 8 29.99 1.24 -8.64
CA TYR A 8 29.82 0.17 -9.61
C TYR A 8 28.60 0.42 -10.54
N ILE A 9 28.70 -0.06 -11.77
CA ILE A 9 27.60 -0.30 -12.71
C ILE A 9 27.21 -1.76 -12.56
N ALA A 10 25.91 -2.06 -12.41
CA ALA A 10 25.34 -3.35 -12.76
C ALA A 10 24.04 -3.09 -13.52
N ALA A 11 24.15 -3.06 -14.85
CA ALA A 11 23.02 -3.14 -15.76
C ALA A 11 22.59 -4.61 -15.87
N PHE A 12 21.32 -4.91 -15.64
CA PHE A 12 20.72 -6.17 -16.06
C PHE A 12 19.91 -5.90 -17.32
N LEU A 13 20.38 -6.47 -18.43
CA LEU A 13 19.78 -6.38 -19.75
C LEU A 13 19.58 -7.83 -20.21
N ILE A 14 18.35 -8.32 -20.12
CA ILE A 14 18.01 -9.65 -20.63
C ILE A 14 17.55 -9.49 -22.08
N LEU A 15 18.43 -9.97 -22.96
CA LEU A 15 18.20 -10.18 -24.38
C LEU A 15 17.53 -11.56 -24.54
N VAL A 16 16.31 -11.61 -25.09
CA VAL A 16 15.74 -12.84 -25.65
C VAL A 16 15.55 -12.65 -27.14
N LEU A 17 16.45 -13.29 -27.90
CA LEU A 17 16.29 -13.59 -29.31
C LEU A 17 15.40 -14.82 -29.44
N ILE A 18 14.22 -14.68 -30.04
CA ILE A 18 13.57 -15.79 -30.76
C ILE A 18 13.30 -15.31 -32.18
N THR A 19 14.03 -15.90 -33.11
CA THR A 19 13.72 -15.89 -34.54
C THR A 19 12.75 -17.05 -34.81
N GLY A 20 11.67 -16.78 -35.53
CA GLY A 20 10.72 -17.80 -35.98
C GLY A 20 9.59 -17.17 -36.77
N CYS A 21 9.72 -17.21 -38.10
CA CYS A 21 8.68 -16.82 -39.06
C CYS A 21 7.34 -17.53 -38.80
N GLY A 22 6.23 -16.80 -38.96
CA GLY A 22 4.89 -17.41 -38.98
C GLY A 22 3.80 -16.35 -39.04
N ASN A 23 3.56 -15.81 -40.23
CA ASN A 23 2.48 -14.88 -40.50
C ASN A 23 1.19 -15.68 -40.78
N THR A 24 0.24 -15.72 -39.84
CA THR A 24 -1.20 -15.93 -40.10
C THR A 24 -2.03 -15.50 -38.89
N ALA A 25 -2.89 -14.50 -39.09
CA ALA A 25 -4.15 -14.35 -38.33
C ALA A 25 -5.30 -14.87 -39.22
N PRO A 26 -6.54 -15.02 -38.73
CA PRO A 26 -6.99 -15.44 -37.40
C PRO A 26 -7.97 -16.65 -37.49
N GLN A 27 -8.12 -17.46 -36.44
CA GLN A 27 -9.31 -18.29 -36.27
C GLN A 27 -9.78 -18.29 -34.81
N THR A 28 -10.98 -17.78 -34.63
CA THR A 28 -11.91 -18.05 -33.54
C THR A 28 -12.37 -19.51 -33.63
N ASP A 29 -12.21 -20.31 -32.57
CA ASP A 29 -13.34 -21.03 -31.97
C ASP A 29 -12.95 -21.75 -30.67
N GLN A 30 -13.76 -21.48 -29.65
CA GLN A 30 -14.33 -22.42 -28.67
C GLN A 30 -13.45 -23.55 -28.12
N GLY A 31 -13.04 -23.35 -26.87
CA GLY A 31 -13.37 -24.26 -25.76
C GLY A 31 -12.81 -25.68 -25.83
N ASP A 32 -11.57 -25.83 -25.35
CA ASP A 32 -11.28 -26.86 -24.36
C ASP A 32 -10.50 -26.23 -23.19
N GLY A 33 -10.76 -26.73 -21.98
CA GLY A 33 -10.22 -26.17 -20.77
C GLY A 33 -8.75 -26.53 -20.61
N THR A 34 -7.91 -25.51 -20.56
CA THR A 34 -6.88 -25.39 -19.54
C THR A 34 -6.81 -23.92 -19.15
N TYR A 35 -7.24 -23.57 -17.93
CA TYR A 35 -6.69 -22.39 -17.29
C TYR A 35 -5.20 -22.70 -17.14
N GLY A 36 -4.39 -22.20 -18.06
CA GLY A 36 -2.97 -22.11 -17.79
C GLY A 36 -2.86 -21.21 -16.58
N ASP A 37 -2.47 -21.78 -15.43
CA ASP A 37 -1.98 -21.07 -14.27
C ASP A 37 -0.77 -20.22 -14.70
N LYS A 38 -1.01 -19.13 -15.41
CA LYS A 38 -0.11 -18.00 -15.30
C LYS A 38 -0.42 -17.43 -13.93
N GLN A 39 0.28 -17.96 -12.92
CA GLN A 39 0.47 -17.26 -11.66
C GLN A 39 0.76 -15.80 -12.04
N ALA A 40 -0.11 -14.88 -11.61
CA ALA A 40 0.19 -13.46 -11.72
C ALA A 40 1.56 -13.26 -11.08
N GLU A 41 2.46 -12.54 -11.75
CA GLU A 41 3.76 -12.28 -11.18
C GLU A 41 3.55 -11.43 -9.93
N VAL A 42 3.93 -11.97 -8.77
CA VAL A 42 3.82 -11.29 -7.48
C VAL A 42 5.19 -10.70 -7.16
N THR A 43 5.24 -9.38 -7.01
CA THR A 43 6.43 -8.66 -6.55
C THR A 43 6.18 -8.09 -5.16
N PHE A 44 7.19 -8.12 -4.30
CA PHE A 44 7.12 -7.50 -2.98
C PHE A 44 7.96 -6.23 -2.95
N LEU A 45 7.33 -5.11 -2.56
CA LEU A 45 8.04 -3.89 -2.22
C LEU A 45 8.43 -3.94 -0.76
N GLU A 46 9.68 -4.33 -0.55
CA GLU A 46 10.30 -4.28 0.76
C GLU A 46 11.05 -2.96 0.95
N PRO A 47 11.20 -2.49 2.19
CA PRO A 47 12.11 -1.38 2.48
C PRO A 47 13.52 -1.71 1.98
N GLU A 48 14.22 -0.71 1.42
CA GLU A 48 15.61 -0.90 1.00
C GLU A 48 16.59 -0.85 2.20
N SER A 49 16.14 -0.31 3.33
CA SER A 49 16.88 -0.29 4.60
C SER A 49 15.96 -0.51 5.79
N ASP A 50 16.54 -0.84 6.94
CA ASP A 50 15.83 -0.99 8.22
C ASP A 50 15.47 0.36 8.86
N ASP A 51 16.00 1.49 8.35
CA ASP A 51 15.92 2.83 8.98
C ASP A 51 14.82 3.72 8.37
N TYR A 52 13.78 3.13 7.78
CA TYR A 52 12.64 3.87 7.22
C TYR A 52 11.58 4.21 8.28
N ALA A 53 10.74 5.19 7.98
CA ALA A 53 9.53 5.49 8.75
C ALA A 53 8.31 5.54 7.84
N ASP A 54 7.29 4.77 8.16
CA ASP A 54 5.98 4.82 7.50
C ASP A 54 5.01 5.72 8.28
N TYR A 55 4.19 6.47 7.54
CA TYR A 55 3.20 7.37 8.10
C TYR A 55 1.87 7.23 7.38
N TYR A 56 0.78 7.33 8.14
CA TYR A 56 -0.52 7.67 7.60
C TYR A 56 -0.62 9.19 7.44
N VAL A 57 -1.25 9.63 6.35
CA VAL A 57 -1.25 11.02 5.91
C VAL A 57 -2.66 11.42 5.48
N PRO A 58 -3.48 11.91 6.42
CA PRO A 58 -4.84 12.37 6.10
C PRO A 58 -4.88 13.73 5.39
N LYS A 59 -3.74 14.45 5.35
CA LYS A 59 -3.65 15.74 4.68
C LYS A 59 -2.25 16.00 4.17
N TYR A 60 -2.16 16.45 2.92
CA TYR A 60 -0.88 16.70 2.26
C TYR A 60 -0.96 17.85 1.26
N GLY A 61 0.19 18.35 0.82
CA GLY A 61 0.30 19.31 -0.27
C GLY A 61 1.71 19.30 -0.85
N PHE A 62 1.83 19.44 -2.17
CA PHE A 62 3.12 19.49 -2.84
C PHE A 62 3.50 20.95 -3.17
N LYS A 63 4.78 21.28 -3.03
CA LYS A 63 5.35 22.62 -3.20
C LYS A 63 6.59 22.57 -4.10
N ASP A 64 7.15 23.73 -4.41
CA ASP A 64 8.45 23.90 -5.08
C ASP A 64 8.59 23.14 -6.41
N GLY A 65 7.53 23.12 -7.22
CA GLY A 65 7.54 22.36 -8.48
C GLY A 65 7.41 20.85 -8.28
N LEU A 66 6.77 20.41 -7.19
CA LEU A 66 6.46 19.03 -6.84
C LEU A 66 7.63 18.20 -6.29
N THR A 67 8.76 18.85 -5.96
CA THR A 67 9.94 18.20 -5.37
C THR A 67 9.88 18.14 -3.84
N THR A 68 8.91 18.80 -3.22
CA THR A 68 8.73 18.86 -1.77
C THR A 68 7.28 18.62 -1.42
N GLY A 69 7.02 17.86 -0.36
CA GLY A 69 5.68 17.67 0.21
C GLY A 69 5.59 18.16 1.65
N GLU A 70 4.47 18.80 1.99
CA GLU A 70 4.06 19.11 3.37
C GLU A 70 2.92 18.17 3.75
N PHE A 71 3.08 17.48 4.87
CA PHE A 71 2.24 16.35 5.27
C PHE A 71 1.83 16.51 6.74
N THR A 72 0.54 16.35 7.03
CA THR A 72 0.06 16.04 8.38
C THR A 72 0.29 14.56 8.59
N LEU A 73 1.20 14.21 9.50
CA LEU A 73 1.61 12.82 9.73
C LEU A 73 0.91 12.24 10.95
N GLU A 74 0.57 10.97 10.82
CA GLU A 74 0.13 10.13 11.93
C GLU A 74 0.92 8.81 11.91
N THR A 75 1.30 8.33 13.09
CA THR A 75 1.86 6.99 13.27
C THR A 75 0.74 6.02 13.57
N VAL A 76 0.74 4.85 12.93
CA VAL A 76 -0.23 3.79 13.21
C VAL A 76 0.05 3.23 14.61
N ASN A 77 -0.99 3.07 15.42
CA ASN A 77 -0.86 2.46 16.73
C ASN A 77 -0.76 0.94 16.56
N SER A 78 0.24 0.33 17.21
CA SER A 78 0.44 -1.11 17.20
C SER A 78 -0.16 -1.79 18.44
N TYR A 79 -0.64 -3.01 18.25
CA TYR A 79 -1.30 -3.81 19.28
C TYR A 79 -0.62 -5.17 19.38
N SER A 80 -0.30 -5.59 20.61
CA SER A 80 0.34 -6.88 20.80
C SER A 80 -0.61 -8.03 20.49
N LYS A 81 -0.04 -9.18 20.15
CA LYS A 81 -0.79 -10.40 19.94
C LYS A 81 -1.60 -10.82 21.17
N GLU A 82 -1.02 -10.71 22.36
CA GLU A 82 -1.70 -11.05 23.61
C GLU A 82 -2.94 -10.17 23.84
N TYR A 83 -2.85 -8.88 23.50
CA TYR A 83 -4.00 -7.99 23.57
C TYR A 83 -5.10 -8.46 22.62
N VAL A 84 -4.80 -8.59 21.32
CA VAL A 84 -5.81 -8.90 20.29
C VAL A 84 -6.46 -10.27 20.52
N THR A 85 -5.67 -11.28 20.86
CA THR A 85 -6.18 -12.65 21.12
C THR A 85 -6.95 -12.77 22.44
N SER A 86 -6.83 -11.79 23.34
CA SER A 86 -7.60 -11.77 24.59
C SER A 86 -8.99 -11.14 24.47
N LEU A 87 -9.26 -10.43 23.36
CA LEU A 87 -10.53 -9.75 23.12
C LEU A 87 -11.70 -10.73 23.04
N LYS A 88 -12.84 -10.35 23.60
CA LYS A 88 -14.08 -11.16 23.58
C LYS A 88 -15.33 -10.29 23.62
N ALA A 89 -16.47 -10.91 23.33
CA ALA A 89 -17.77 -10.25 23.44
C ALA A 89 -17.99 -9.69 24.86
N GLY A 90 -18.43 -8.43 24.92
CA GLY A 90 -18.63 -7.66 26.14
C GLY A 90 -17.50 -6.69 26.49
N ASP A 91 -16.32 -6.84 25.89
CA ASP A 91 -15.23 -5.86 26.04
C ASP A 91 -15.51 -4.57 25.25
N GLU A 92 -14.69 -3.55 25.48
CA GLU A 92 -14.75 -2.25 24.79
C GLU A 92 -13.35 -1.89 24.26
N LEU A 93 -13.26 -1.50 22.99
CA LEU A 93 -12.02 -1.03 22.36
C LEU A 93 -11.66 0.39 22.84
N GLU A 94 -10.43 0.86 22.56
CA GLU A 94 -9.97 2.18 23.03
C GLU A 94 -10.80 3.36 22.49
N ASP A 95 -11.44 3.17 21.34
CA ASP A 95 -12.32 4.16 20.72
C ASP A 95 -13.77 4.13 21.24
N GLY A 96 -14.05 3.27 22.23
CA GLY A 96 -15.38 3.09 22.83
C GLY A 96 -16.28 2.09 22.09
N THR A 97 -15.79 1.42 21.05
CA THR A 97 -16.56 0.40 20.33
C THR A 97 -16.79 -0.81 21.23
N LYS A 98 -18.06 -1.17 21.44
CA LYS A 98 -18.44 -2.39 22.17
C LYS A 98 -18.27 -3.62 21.29
N ILE A 99 -17.64 -4.65 21.83
CA ILE A 99 -17.43 -5.91 21.13
C ILE A 99 -18.65 -6.81 21.34
N GLU A 100 -19.34 -7.12 20.24
CA GLU A 100 -20.43 -8.08 20.17
C GLU A 100 -19.94 -9.45 19.69
N SER A 101 -18.96 -9.46 18.78
CA SER A 101 -18.34 -10.67 18.25
C SER A 101 -16.87 -10.47 17.92
N VAL A 102 -16.10 -11.56 18.05
CA VAL A 102 -14.70 -11.66 17.62
C VAL A 102 -14.57 -12.95 16.82
N GLU A 103 -14.06 -12.85 15.59
CA GLU A 103 -13.70 -13.99 14.75
C GLU A 103 -12.20 -13.92 14.49
N LEU A 104 -11.45 -14.90 14.99
CA LEU A 104 -10.01 -15.02 14.77
C LEU A 104 -9.73 -15.98 13.62
N ALA A 105 -8.81 -15.63 12.72
CA ALA A 105 -8.30 -16.55 11.72
C ALA A 105 -7.54 -17.72 12.38
N ASP A 106 -7.55 -18.90 11.76
CA ASP A 106 -6.87 -20.10 12.29
C ASP A 106 -5.37 -19.90 12.49
N ASP A 107 -4.73 -19.10 11.63
CA ASP A 107 -3.31 -18.72 11.73
C ASP A 107 -3.08 -17.45 12.57
N GLU A 108 -4.15 -16.94 13.19
CA GLU A 108 -4.22 -15.71 13.98
C GLU A 108 -3.80 -14.46 13.19
N SER A 109 -3.66 -14.50 11.87
CA SER A 109 -3.22 -13.32 11.11
C SER A 109 -4.23 -12.17 11.04
N TYR A 110 -5.48 -12.45 11.41
CA TYR A 110 -6.58 -11.50 11.44
C TYR A 110 -7.49 -11.73 12.65
N ALA A 111 -8.06 -10.65 13.19
CA ALA A 111 -9.20 -10.67 14.08
C ALA A 111 -10.27 -9.71 13.58
N TRP A 112 -11.43 -10.23 13.18
CA TRP A 112 -12.59 -9.43 12.81
C TRP A 112 -13.42 -9.11 14.03
N ILE A 113 -13.72 -7.82 14.24
CA ILE A 113 -14.57 -7.33 15.32
C ILE A 113 -15.92 -6.90 14.74
N ASN A 114 -17.01 -7.39 15.34
CA ASN A 114 -18.39 -7.07 14.94
C ASN A 114 -18.66 -7.32 13.45
N LYS A 115 -18.26 -8.49 12.95
CA LYS A 115 -18.50 -8.90 11.58
C LYS A 115 -20.00 -9.08 11.33
N THR A 116 -20.52 -8.37 10.33
CA THR A 116 -21.92 -8.36 9.93
C THR A 116 -22.02 -8.75 8.45
N SER A 117 -22.59 -9.92 8.16
CA SER A 117 -22.98 -10.34 6.80
C SER A 117 -21.92 -10.18 5.69
N GLY A 118 -20.63 -10.34 6.00
CA GLY A 118 -19.52 -10.22 5.04
C GLY A 118 -18.61 -9.02 5.30
N ASP A 119 -19.10 -8.00 6.01
CA ASP A 119 -18.35 -6.79 6.32
C ASP A 119 -18.03 -6.72 7.81
N SER A 120 -16.78 -6.45 8.19
CA SER A 120 -16.44 -6.11 9.57
C SER A 120 -16.44 -4.61 9.74
N ILE A 121 -16.97 -4.12 10.88
CA ILE A 121 -16.80 -2.71 11.24
C ILE A 121 -15.31 -2.44 11.53
N LYS A 122 -14.61 -3.41 12.14
CA LYS A 122 -13.19 -3.28 12.47
C LYS A 122 -12.41 -4.58 12.27
N LEU A 123 -11.15 -4.43 11.90
CA LEU A 123 -10.22 -5.52 11.61
C LEU A 123 -8.87 -5.26 12.29
N PHE A 124 -8.42 -6.18 13.13
CA PHE A 124 -7.00 -6.25 13.48
C PHE A 124 -6.29 -7.16 12.48
N LYS A 125 -5.21 -6.67 11.87
CA LYS A 125 -4.39 -7.43 10.91
C LYS A 125 -2.94 -7.44 11.38
N VAL A 126 -2.31 -8.63 11.36
CA VAL A 126 -0.87 -8.80 11.65
C VAL A 126 -0.04 -8.15 10.55
N GLN A 127 1.01 -7.46 10.98
CA GLN A 127 1.98 -6.79 10.12
C GLN A 127 3.31 -7.55 10.10
N LYS A 128 4.21 -7.12 9.20
CA LYS A 128 5.50 -7.79 9.00
C LYS A 128 6.38 -7.79 10.26
N ASP A 129 6.22 -6.80 11.13
CA ASP A 129 6.90 -6.71 12.43
C ASP A 129 6.32 -7.67 13.50
N GLY A 130 5.16 -8.28 13.23
CA GLY A 130 4.46 -9.21 14.11
C GLY A 130 3.39 -8.56 15.00
N ASP A 131 3.26 -7.24 15.00
CA ASP A 131 2.20 -6.53 15.72
C ASP A 131 0.91 -6.46 14.88
N TYR A 132 -0.22 -6.20 15.55
CA TYR A 132 -1.50 -5.96 14.88
C TYR A 132 -1.77 -4.47 14.72
N TYR A 133 -2.25 -4.06 13.56
CA TYR A 133 -2.80 -2.72 13.34
C TYR A 133 -4.31 -2.80 13.20
N LEU A 134 -5.02 -1.78 13.70
CA LEU A 134 -6.48 -1.71 13.68
C LEU A 134 -6.96 -0.91 12.47
N PHE A 135 -7.82 -1.53 11.67
CA PHE A 135 -8.43 -0.99 10.47
C PHE A 135 -9.95 -0.92 10.59
N ASP A 136 -10.57 -0.03 9.81
CA ASP A 136 -12.01 0.06 9.58
C ASP A 136 -12.31 0.19 8.07
N ASP A 137 -13.54 0.59 7.73
CA ASP A 137 -14.01 0.78 6.36
C ASP A 137 -13.36 1.98 5.63
N THR A 138 -12.60 2.82 6.35
CA THR A 138 -11.93 4.00 5.81
C THR A 138 -10.41 3.88 5.76
N GLY A 139 -9.84 2.86 6.40
CA GLY A 139 -8.39 2.63 6.43
C GLY A 139 -7.90 2.30 7.84
N VAL A 140 -6.87 2.99 8.31
CA VAL A 140 -6.34 2.80 9.66
C VAL A 140 -7.20 3.53 10.68
N ALA A 141 -7.77 2.80 11.63
CA ALA A 141 -8.72 3.35 12.60
C ALA A 141 -8.08 3.88 13.89
N SER A 142 -6.80 3.55 14.13
CA SER A 142 -6.09 3.93 15.35
C SER A 142 -4.71 4.47 15.03
N THR A 143 -4.54 5.78 15.23
CA THR A 143 -3.30 6.50 14.95
C THR A 143 -2.97 7.47 16.07
N THR A 144 -1.73 7.95 16.09
CA THR A 144 -1.26 9.04 16.96
C THR A 144 -0.65 10.14 16.10
N SER A 145 -0.99 11.40 16.39
CA SER A 145 -0.44 12.53 15.63
C SER A 145 1.08 12.63 15.81
N ALA A 146 1.80 12.66 14.69
CA ALA A 146 3.23 12.94 14.61
C ALA A 146 3.53 14.39 14.15
N GLY A 147 2.48 15.21 14.00
CA GLY A 147 2.55 16.61 13.63
C GLY A 147 2.64 16.86 12.12
N ILE A 148 2.80 18.13 11.76
CA ILE A 148 2.99 18.55 10.37
C ILE A 148 4.49 18.58 10.07
N LYS A 149 4.92 17.91 9.00
CA LYS A 149 6.31 17.90 8.54
C LYS A 149 6.42 18.17 7.05
N THR A 150 7.62 18.53 6.63
CA THR A 150 7.97 18.75 5.24
C THR A 150 9.11 17.82 4.88
N PHE A 151 8.99 17.13 3.76
CA PHE A 151 10.02 16.24 3.23
C PHE A 151 10.32 16.57 1.76
N PRO A 152 11.58 16.44 1.32
CA PRO A 152 11.88 16.26 -0.09
C PRO A 152 11.20 15.00 -0.61
N ILE A 153 10.87 14.99 -1.90
CA ILE A 153 10.39 13.80 -2.61
C ILE A 153 11.56 13.25 -3.42
N ALA A 154 11.84 11.95 -3.28
CA ALA A 154 12.89 11.29 -4.04
C ALA A 154 12.60 11.36 -5.55
N ASP A 155 13.65 11.46 -6.37
CA ASP A 155 13.54 11.52 -7.83
C ASP A 155 12.88 10.25 -8.43
N ASP A 156 13.01 9.12 -7.74
CA ASP A 156 12.49 7.80 -8.10
C ASP A 156 11.35 7.32 -7.19
N VAL A 157 10.64 8.26 -6.55
CA VAL A 157 9.48 7.96 -5.71
C VAL A 157 8.48 7.05 -6.44
N LYS A 158 8.07 5.96 -5.76
CA LYS A 158 7.00 5.09 -6.26
C LYS A 158 5.67 5.62 -5.77
N ILE A 159 4.67 5.74 -6.65
CA ILE A 159 3.32 6.16 -6.28
C ILE A 159 2.34 5.10 -6.76
N ILE A 160 1.64 4.47 -5.83
CA ILE A 160 0.88 3.24 -6.07
C ILE A 160 -0.51 3.38 -5.46
N ASP A 161 -1.51 2.86 -6.17
CA ASP A 161 -2.90 2.83 -5.78
C ASP A 161 -3.40 1.39 -5.72
N ASP A 162 -4.41 1.15 -4.88
CA ASP A 162 -5.03 -0.15 -4.63
C ASP A 162 -4.07 -1.21 -4.08
N VAL A 163 -3.18 -0.80 -3.16
CA VAL A 163 -2.22 -1.70 -2.50
C VAL A 163 -2.21 -1.49 -1.00
N CYS A 164 -2.22 -2.59 -0.26
CA CYS A 164 -2.12 -2.59 1.20
C CYS A 164 -0.71 -2.18 1.65
N PRO A 165 -0.54 -1.04 2.36
CA PRO A 165 0.78 -0.58 2.82
C PRO A 165 1.36 -1.44 3.95
N TYR A 166 0.50 -2.17 4.66
CA TYR A 166 0.84 -2.95 5.83
C TYR A 166 0.27 -4.38 5.66
N ASP A 167 1.16 -5.34 5.43
CA ASP A 167 0.85 -6.77 5.41
C ASP A 167 1.95 -7.56 6.15
N LYS A 168 1.62 -8.75 6.65
CA LYS A 168 2.58 -9.68 7.24
C LYS A 168 3.69 -10.09 6.27
N GLU A 169 3.43 -10.03 4.97
CA GLU A 169 4.40 -10.33 3.90
C GLU A 169 5.05 -9.08 3.29
N GLY A 170 4.78 -7.88 3.82
CA GLY A 170 5.21 -6.61 3.22
C GLY A 170 4.27 -6.11 2.12
N ILE A 171 4.70 -5.18 1.27
CA ILE A 171 3.81 -4.59 0.26
C ILE A 171 3.76 -5.50 -0.97
N ARG A 172 2.67 -6.24 -1.10
CA ARG A 172 2.45 -7.20 -2.20
C ARG A 172 1.85 -6.50 -3.42
N LEU A 173 2.54 -6.57 -4.55
CA LEU A 173 2.07 -6.10 -5.85
C LEU A 173 1.70 -7.29 -6.73
N GLU A 174 0.45 -7.35 -7.17
CA GLU A 174 -0.03 -8.34 -8.12
C GLU A 174 -0.28 -7.68 -9.47
N GLU A 175 0.34 -8.23 -10.53
CA GLU A 175 0.16 -7.72 -11.89
C GLU A 175 -1.33 -7.59 -12.24
N GLY A 176 -1.73 -6.39 -12.68
CA GLY A 176 -3.11 -6.08 -13.07
C GLY A 176 -4.06 -5.76 -11.92
N LYS A 177 -3.59 -5.71 -10.66
CA LYS A 177 -4.40 -5.35 -9.47
C LYS A 177 -4.01 -4.04 -8.79
N TYR A 178 -3.10 -3.27 -9.37
CA TYR A 178 -2.71 -1.97 -8.85
C TYR A 178 -2.55 -0.98 -9.99
N ARG A 179 -2.60 0.31 -9.65
CA ARG A 179 -2.26 1.39 -10.57
C ARG A 179 -1.01 2.11 -10.05
N SER A 180 -0.07 2.40 -10.94
CA SER A 180 1.12 3.19 -10.61
C SER A 180 1.08 4.54 -11.31
N PHE A 181 1.64 5.55 -10.67
CA PHE A 181 1.89 6.86 -11.28
C PHE A 181 3.40 7.07 -11.40
N ASP A 182 3.84 7.45 -12.60
CA ASP A 182 5.26 7.61 -12.92
C ASP A 182 5.90 8.86 -12.28
N SER A 183 5.09 9.73 -11.68
CA SER A 183 5.54 10.96 -11.01
C SER A 183 4.46 11.57 -10.11
N VAL A 184 4.87 12.44 -9.18
CA VAL A 184 3.94 13.31 -8.42
C VAL A 184 3.07 14.15 -9.35
N LYS A 185 3.62 14.60 -10.49
CA LYS A 185 2.87 15.37 -11.48
C LYS A 185 1.71 14.59 -12.07
N SER A 186 1.92 13.33 -12.46
CA SER A 186 0.84 12.47 -12.98
C SER A 186 -0.20 12.13 -11.91
N PHE A 187 0.24 11.93 -10.66
CA PHE A 187 -0.70 11.71 -9.55
C PHE A 187 -1.58 12.94 -9.30
N ILE A 188 -0.99 14.14 -9.25
CA ILE A 188 -1.75 15.38 -9.07
C ILE A 188 -2.71 15.62 -10.24
N ALA A 189 -2.26 15.38 -11.47
CA ALA A 189 -3.15 15.49 -12.63
C ALA A 189 -4.37 14.55 -12.52
N LYS A 190 -4.18 13.33 -12.00
CA LYS A 190 -5.29 12.40 -11.75
C LYS A 190 -6.26 12.92 -10.69
N LEU A 191 -5.78 13.60 -9.65
CA LEU A 191 -6.64 14.21 -8.62
C LEU A 191 -7.52 15.35 -9.15
N ASP A 192 -7.14 15.94 -10.29
CA ASP A 192 -7.88 17.03 -10.94
C ASP A 192 -8.91 16.52 -11.97
N ASP A 193 -9.03 15.20 -12.17
CA ASP A 193 -10.02 14.63 -13.09
C ASP A 193 -11.47 14.79 -12.56
N ASP A 194 -12.42 14.97 -13.47
CA ASP A 194 -13.86 15.13 -13.12
C ASP A 194 -14.48 13.89 -12.45
N ASP A 195 -13.80 12.74 -12.51
CA ASP A 195 -14.24 11.48 -11.93
C ASP A 195 -13.77 11.26 -10.48
N VAL A 196 -12.98 12.17 -9.92
CA VAL A 196 -12.47 12.13 -8.55
C VAL A 196 -13.50 12.71 -7.58
N TRP A 197 -13.96 11.93 -6.61
CA TRP A 197 -15.01 12.39 -5.68
C TRP A 197 -14.46 13.14 -4.47
N PHE A 198 -13.25 12.80 -4.04
CA PHE A 198 -12.55 13.42 -2.93
C PHE A 198 -11.05 13.16 -3.05
N ARG A 199 -10.26 13.89 -2.28
CA ARG A 199 -8.82 13.67 -2.23
C ARG A 199 -8.52 12.54 -1.23
N PRO A 200 -7.92 11.42 -1.67
CA PRO A 200 -7.69 10.26 -0.81
C PRO A 200 -6.62 10.55 0.23
N ASP A 201 -6.68 9.84 1.34
CA ASP A 201 -5.59 9.78 2.30
C ASP A 201 -4.42 8.99 1.72
N LEU A 202 -3.21 9.25 2.22
CA LEU A 202 -2.00 8.57 1.76
C LEU A 202 -1.34 7.79 2.90
N PHE A 203 -0.56 6.81 2.50
CA PHE A 203 0.52 6.25 3.28
C PHE A 203 1.83 6.65 2.62
N ILE A 204 2.80 7.15 3.39
CA ILE A 204 4.11 7.50 2.84
C ILE A 204 5.20 6.76 3.59
N ARG A 205 6.25 6.38 2.85
CA ARG A 205 7.53 5.93 3.42
C ARG A 205 8.55 7.04 3.30
N VAL A 206 9.19 7.36 4.41
CA VAL A 206 10.33 8.28 4.46
C VAL A 206 11.58 7.48 4.77
N GLU A 207 12.57 7.59 3.90
CA GLU A 207 13.85 6.91 4.01
C GLU A 207 14.97 7.93 3.76
N ASN A 208 15.99 7.95 4.62
CA ASN A 208 17.08 8.93 4.58
C ASN A 208 16.60 10.42 4.55
N GLY A 209 15.41 10.68 5.09
CA GLY A 209 14.81 12.02 5.14
C GLY A 209 14.00 12.42 3.91
N GLU A 210 13.83 11.55 2.92
CA GLU A 210 13.10 11.79 1.68
C GLU A 210 11.91 10.83 1.55
N VAL A 211 10.83 11.26 0.87
CA VAL A 211 9.71 10.37 0.55
C VAL A 211 10.09 9.47 -0.63
N THR A 212 10.16 8.16 -0.40
CA THR A 212 10.53 7.15 -1.41
C THR A 212 9.34 6.34 -1.92
N LEU A 213 8.23 6.32 -1.17
CA LEU A 213 7.00 5.64 -1.56
C LEU A 213 5.78 6.43 -1.10
N ILE A 214 4.76 6.48 -1.95
CA ILE A 214 3.42 6.97 -1.66
C ILE A 214 2.44 5.88 -2.07
N ILE A 215 1.63 5.41 -1.12
CA ILE A 215 0.50 4.52 -1.37
C ILE A 215 -0.79 5.31 -1.15
N ILE A 216 -1.69 5.29 -2.13
CA ILE A 216 -3.04 5.83 -2.00
C ILE A 216 -3.84 4.87 -1.15
N ASN A 217 -4.60 5.38 -0.17
CA ASN A 217 -5.33 4.55 0.78
C ASN A 217 -6.26 3.54 0.06
N PRO A 218 -5.95 2.22 0.09
CA PRO A 218 -6.68 1.23 -0.69
C PRO A 218 -8.08 0.95 -0.13
N TRP A 219 -8.38 1.37 1.10
CA TRP A 219 -9.72 1.27 1.67
C TRP A 219 -10.65 2.39 1.20
N GLN A 220 -10.10 3.39 0.48
CA GLN A 220 -10.87 4.42 -0.20
C GLN A 220 -11.05 4.07 -1.69
N VAL A 221 -11.46 2.82 -1.97
CA VAL A 221 -11.59 2.24 -3.33
C VAL A 221 -12.42 3.06 -4.32
N SER A 222 -13.41 3.82 -3.85
CA SER A 222 -14.31 4.61 -4.71
C SER A 222 -13.86 6.05 -4.94
N VAL A 223 -12.56 6.34 -4.82
CA VAL A 223 -12.03 7.69 -5.12
C VAL A 223 -12.24 8.04 -6.59
N TRP A 224 -12.10 7.05 -7.48
CA TRP A 224 -12.24 7.16 -8.93
C TRP A 224 -13.57 6.53 -9.39
N ARG A 225 -14.14 6.96 -10.52
CA ARG A 225 -15.21 6.20 -11.17
C ARG A 225 -14.61 5.04 -11.97
N ASP A 226 -15.16 3.84 -11.77
CA ASP A 226 -14.90 2.66 -12.62
C ASP A 226 -15.40 2.86 -14.07
#